data_AF-A0A7K0CFT5-F1
#
_entry.id   AF-A0A7K0CFT5-F1
#
_cell.length_a   1.000
_cell.length_b   1.000
_cell.length_c   1.000
_cell.angle_alpha   90.00
_cell.angle_beta   90.00
_cell.angle_gamma   90.00
#
_symmetry.space_group_name_H-M   'P 1'
#
loop_
_entity.id
_entity.type
_entity.pdbx_description
1 polymer ?
#
loop_
_entity_poly.entity_id
_entity_poly.type
_entity_poly.pdbx_seq_one_letter_code
_entity_poly.pdbx_strand_id
1 'polypeptide(L)'
;MPTPDDEAVYLRAAADLARMTTPDLSSFSANTIDVAMLRVFTPTGPDPDWLHEFRGRLKQASSNEVHLTPAAPDEFPAPHDKSPAASYHRLVDTSTDTTLFLVMGPFNPPFRLAPEGG
;
A
#
# COMPACT_ATOMS: atom_id res chain seq x y z
N MET A 1 2.69 2.35 19.27
CA MET A 1 3.87 2.72 18.46
C MET A 1 4.33 1.49 17.68
N PRO A 2 4.65 1.64 16.38
CA PRO A 2 5.24 0.57 15.60
C PRO A 2 6.61 0.18 16.16
N THR A 3 6.93 -1.10 16.07
CA THR A 3 8.26 -1.64 16.39
C THR A 3 9.22 -1.42 15.21
N PRO A 4 10.55 -1.53 15.41
CA PRO A 4 11.52 -1.42 14.32
C PRO A 4 11.25 -2.39 13.16
N ASP A 5 10.79 -3.61 13.46
CA ASP A 5 10.40 -4.59 12.46
C ASP A 5 9.16 -4.17 11.66
N ASP A 6 8.16 -3.60 12.33
CA ASP A 6 6.97 -3.06 11.66
C ASP A 6 7.37 -1.92 10.70
N GLU A 7 8.26 -1.03 11.15
CA GLU A 7 8.75 0.06 10.31
C GLU A 7 9.53 -0.43 9.10
N ALA A 8 10.33 -1.49 9.24
CA ALA A 8 11.06 -2.10 8.13
C ALA A 8 10.11 -2.66 7.07
N VAL A 9 8.99 -3.27 7.46
CA VAL A 9 7.93 -3.72 6.54
C VAL A 9 7.37 -2.54 5.75
N TYR A 10 7.00 -1.43 6.41
CA TYR A 10 6.45 -0.26 5.74
C TYR A 10 7.45 0.41 4.81
N LEU A 11 8.71 0.53 5.23
CA LEU A 11 9.77 1.11 4.41
C LEU A 11 10.04 0.27 3.16
N ARG A 12 10.07 -1.06 3.30
CA ARG A 12 10.22 -1.95 2.14
C ARG A 12 9.04 -1.81 1.19
N ALA A 13 7.82 -1.84 1.70
CA ALA A 13 6.62 -1.67 0.88
C ALA A 13 6.61 -0.31 0.15
N ALA A 14 6.93 0.79 0.84
CA ALA A 14 7.00 2.11 0.23
C ALA A 14 8.07 2.20 -0.85
N ALA A 15 9.23 1.56 -0.66
CA ALA A 15 10.31 1.54 -1.65
C ALA A 15 9.96 0.73 -2.91
N ASP A 16 9.30 -0.41 -2.76
CA ASP A 16 8.87 -1.23 -3.90
C ASP A 16 7.71 -0.55 -4.66
N LEU A 17 6.76 0.07 -3.96
CA LEU A 17 5.70 0.89 -4.58
C LEU A 17 6.25 2.15 -5.25
N ALA A 18 7.28 2.79 -4.69
CA ALA A 18 7.96 3.91 -5.33
C ALA A 18 8.61 3.52 -6.67
N ARG A 19 8.81 2.22 -6.92
CA ARG A 19 9.28 1.67 -8.20
C ARG A 19 8.15 1.13 -9.07
N MET A 20 6.89 1.36 -8.69
CA MET A 20 5.71 0.82 -9.37
C MET A 20 5.70 -0.72 -9.40
N THR A 21 6.22 -1.37 -8.36
CA THR A 21 6.31 -2.83 -8.25
C THR A 21 5.61 -3.38 -7.02
N THR A 22 5.17 -4.64 -7.09
CA THR A 22 4.51 -5.31 -5.96
C THR A 22 5.49 -5.42 -4.79
N PRO A 23 5.12 -4.98 -3.58
CA PRO A 23 5.97 -5.11 -2.40
C PRO A 23 6.47 -6.53 -2.17
N ASP A 24 7.80 -6.69 -2.20
CA ASP A 24 8.44 -7.97 -1.88
C ASP A 24 8.74 -8.02 -0.38
N LEU A 25 7.79 -8.56 0.36
CA LEU A 25 7.90 -8.75 1.81
C LEU A 25 8.41 -10.14 2.19
N SER A 26 8.90 -10.93 1.23
CA SER A 26 9.38 -12.31 1.45
C SER A 26 10.55 -12.41 2.44
N SER A 27 11.25 -11.29 2.70
CA SER A 27 12.32 -11.20 3.70
C SER A 27 11.82 -11.12 5.15
N PHE A 28 10.52 -10.89 5.36
CA PHE A 28 9.89 -10.80 6.68
C PHE A 28 9.07 -12.05 6.97
N SER A 29 8.94 -12.40 8.25
CA SER A 29 8.04 -13.48 8.63
C SER A 29 6.57 -13.07 8.40
N ALA A 30 5.71 -14.03 8.01
CA ALA A 30 4.28 -13.76 7.84
C ALA A 30 3.67 -13.12 9.09
N ASN A 31 4.02 -13.62 10.28
CA ASN A 31 3.56 -13.05 11.55
C ASN A 31 4.00 -11.59 11.76
N THR A 32 5.23 -11.23 11.35
CA THR A 32 5.70 -9.84 11.41
C THR A 32 4.85 -8.95 10.51
N ILE A 33 4.57 -9.41 9.29
CA ILE A 33 3.76 -8.68 8.32
C ILE A 33 2.33 -8.50 8.87
N ASP A 34 1.69 -9.58 9.32
CA ASP A 34 0.34 -9.53 9.90
C ASP A 34 0.27 -8.57 11.09
N VAL A 35 1.20 -8.65 12.04
CA VAL A 35 1.25 -7.76 13.20
C VAL A 35 1.44 -6.29 12.79
N ALA A 36 2.33 -6.02 11.84
CA ALA A 36 2.55 -4.67 11.32
C ALA A 36 1.24 -4.12 10.72
N MET A 37 0.62 -4.88 9.83
CA MET A 37 -0.63 -4.46 9.18
C MET A 37 -1.78 -4.26 10.18
N LEU A 38 -1.95 -5.17 11.16
CA LEU A 38 -2.97 -5.04 12.20
C LEU A 38 -2.77 -3.83 13.13
N ARG A 39 -1.55 -3.30 13.26
CA ARG A 39 -1.28 -2.11 14.07
C ARG A 39 -1.74 -0.82 13.39
N VAL A 40 -1.70 -0.80 12.06
CA VAL A 40 -1.95 0.40 11.26
C VAL A 40 -3.26 0.33 10.50
N PHE A 41 -3.96 -0.81 10.51
CA PHE A 41 -5.31 -0.94 9.99
C PHE A 41 -6.33 -1.00 11.12
N THR A 42 -7.26 -0.06 11.06
CA THR A 42 -8.48 -0.04 11.86
C THR A 42 -9.57 -0.89 11.17
N PRO A 43 -10.71 -1.16 11.85
CA PRO A 43 -11.82 -1.89 11.25
C PRO A 43 -12.39 -1.27 9.96
N THR A 44 -12.14 0.03 9.72
CA THR A 44 -12.67 0.79 8.58
C THR A 44 -11.59 1.21 7.57
N GLY A 45 -10.35 0.72 7.72
CA GLY A 45 -9.24 1.05 6.83
C GLY A 45 -7.97 1.46 7.58
N PRO A 46 -6.93 1.91 6.86
CA PRO A 46 -5.67 2.33 7.46
C PRO A 46 -5.87 3.54 8.36
N ASP A 47 -5.10 3.59 9.44
CA ASP A 47 -4.93 4.74 10.29
C ASP A 47 -4.50 5.96 9.45
N PRO A 48 -5.18 7.11 9.57
CA PRO A 48 -4.98 8.25 8.69
C PRO A 48 -3.60 8.89 8.87
N ASP A 49 -3.07 8.92 10.09
CA ASP A 49 -1.72 9.44 10.38
C ASP A 49 -0.66 8.52 9.76
N TRP A 50 -0.80 7.20 9.93
CA TRP A 50 0.08 6.24 9.26
C TRP A 50 0.00 6.36 7.74
N LEU A 51 -1.19 6.49 7.15
CA LEU A 51 -1.36 6.63 5.71
C LEU A 51 -0.70 7.92 5.20
N HIS A 52 -0.80 9.01 5.95
CA HIS A 52 -0.12 10.26 5.64
C HIS A 52 1.41 10.08 5.62
N GLU A 53 1.96 9.46 6.66
CA GLU A 53 3.39 9.17 6.76
C GLU A 53 3.86 8.23 5.64
N PHE A 54 3.08 7.19 5.32
CA PHE A 54 3.37 6.24 4.25
C PHE A 54 3.42 6.93 2.88
N ARG A 55 2.50 7.85 2.61
CA ARG A 55 2.52 8.71 1.40
C ARG A 55 3.78 9.56 1.34
N GLY A 56 4.21 10.12 2.47
CA GLY A 56 5.45 10.89 2.58
C GLY A 56 6.68 10.05 2.23
N ARG A 57 6.78 8.85 2.82
CA ARG A 57 7.87 7.88 2.56
C ARG A 57 7.93 7.46 1.09
N LEU A 58 6.77 7.20 0.48
CA LEU A 58 6.66 6.82 -0.92
C LEU A 58 7.12 7.94 -1.86
N LYS A 59 6.69 9.18 -1.61
CA LYS A 59 7.19 10.35 -2.33
C LYS A 59 8.69 10.52 -2.17
N GLN A 60 9.21 10.39 -0.96
CA GLN A 60 10.64 10.51 -0.72
C GLN A 60 11.45 9.45 -1.47
N ALA A 61 10.99 8.19 -1.46
CA ALA A 61 11.66 7.08 -2.14
C ALA A 61 11.63 7.19 -3.67
N SER A 62 10.63 7.88 -4.22
CA SER A 62 10.47 8.15 -5.67
C SER A 62 10.93 9.55 -6.08
N SER A 63 11.68 10.27 -5.25
CA SER A 63 12.07 11.68 -5.55
C SER A 63 10.87 12.58 -5.93
N ASN A 64 9.71 12.33 -5.33
CA ASN A 64 8.44 13.01 -5.54
C ASN A 64 7.82 12.78 -6.95
N GLU A 65 8.15 11.66 -7.60
CA GLU A 65 7.60 11.28 -8.90
C GLU A 65 6.36 10.38 -8.78
N VAL A 66 6.31 9.52 -7.75
CA VAL A 66 5.19 8.60 -7.52
C VAL A 66 4.29 9.11 -6.41
N HIS A 67 2.98 9.12 -6.67
CA HIS A 67 1.94 9.64 -5.80
C HIS A 67 0.91 8.57 -5.50
N LEU A 68 0.49 8.50 -4.24
CA LEU A 68 -0.60 7.63 -3.82
C LEU A 68 -1.86 8.47 -3.58
N THR A 69 -2.88 8.29 -4.43
CA THR A 69 -4.16 9.00 -4.36
C THR A 69 -5.29 8.03 -3.96
N PRO A 70 -6.33 8.50 -3.25
CA PRO A 70 -7.48 7.67 -2.93
C PRO A 70 -8.26 7.30 -4.20
N ALA A 71 -8.81 6.09 -4.23
CA ALA A 71 -9.60 5.56 -5.33
C ALA A 71 -10.90 4.95 -4.81
N ALA A 72 -11.94 4.94 -5.64
CA ALA A 72 -13.18 4.26 -5.29
C ALA A 72 -13.05 2.74 -5.58
N PRO A 73 -13.67 1.87 -4.77
CA PRO A 73 -13.66 0.43 -5.02
C PRO A 73 -14.25 0.08 -6.40
N ASP A 74 -15.24 0.83 -6.88
CA ASP A 74 -15.86 0.67 -8.20
C ASP A 74 -14.89 0.83 -9.38
N GLU A 75 -13.72 1.45 -9.17
CA GLU A 75 -12.68 1.60 -10.20
C GLU A 75 -11.83 0.34 -10.38
N PHE A 76 -11.93 -0.61 -9.46
CA PHE A 76 -11.15 -1.84 -9.48
C PHE A 76 -11.94 -2.95 -10.17
N PRO A 77 -11.27 -3.80 -10.98
CA PRO A 77 -11.92 -4.94 -11.59
C PRO A 77 -12.42 -5.90 -10.50
N ALA A 78 -13.63 -6.44 -10.69
CA ALA A 78 -14.18 -7.44 -9.79
C ALA A 78 -13.33 -8.73 -9.81
N PRO A 79 -13.21 -9.47 -8.69
CA PRO A 79 -13.92 -9.27 -7.42
C PRO A 79 -13.22 -8.27 -6.50
N HIS A 80 -14.00 -7.39 -5.88
CA HIS A 80 -13.52 -6.49 -4.83
C HIS A 80 -13.21 -7.26 -3.54
N ASP A 81 -12.17 -6.84 -2.82
CA ASP A 81 -11.91 -7.33 -1.47
C ASP A 81 -13.10 -7.01 -0.55
N LYS A 82 -13.69 -8.04 0.06
CA LYS A 82 -14.87 -7.92 0.94
C LYS A 82 -14.51 -7.40 2.34
N SER A 83 -13.23 -7.13 2.60
CA SER A 83 -12.77 -6.68 3.91
C SER A 83 -13.14 -5.20 4.09
N PRO A 84 -13.86 -4.83 5.16
CA PRO A 84 -14.17 -3.42 5.43
C PRO A 84 -12.93 -2.59 5.74
N ALA A 85 -11.81 -3.25 6.06
CA ALA A 85 -10.51 -2.61 6.25
C ALA A 85 -9.70 -2.48 4.95
N ALA A 86 -10.22 -2.93 3.81
CA ALA A 86 -9.56 -2.73 2.52
C ALA A 86 -9.58 -1.25 2.13
N SER A 87 -8.45 -0.77 1.64
CA SER A 87 -8.27 0.62 1.21
C SER A 87 -7.77 0.65 -0.22
N TYR A 88 -8.46 1.41 -1.06
CA TYR A 88 -8.28 1.46 -2.49
C TYR A 88 -7.56 2.76 -2.86
N HIS A 89 -6.47 2.62 -3.60
CA HIS A 89 -5.61 3.73 -3.98
C HIS A 89 -5.13 3.60 -5.42
N ARG A 90 -4.86 4.74 -6.05
CA ARG A 90 -4.08 4.79 -7.29
C ARG A 90 -2.65 5.17 -6.96
N LEU A 91 -1.73 4.44 -7.54
CA LEU A 91 -0.31 4.71 -7.54
C LEU A 91 0.02 5.32 -8.91
N VAL A 92 0.28 6.62 -8.92
CA VAL A 92 0.46 7.41 -10.14
C VAL A 92 1.93 7.83 -10.23
N ASP A 93 2.61 7.36 -11.27
CA ASP A 93 3.96 7.80 -11.64
C ASP A 93 3.85 8.95 -12.65
N THR A 94 4.26 10.14 -12.23
CA THR A 94 4.22 11.36 -13.04
C THR A 94 5.35 11.46 -14.07
N SER A 95 6.43 10.69 -13.92
CA SER A 95 7.51 10.65 -14.90
C SER A 95 7.16 9.81 -16.12
N THR A 96 6.38 8.75 -15.93
CA THR A 96 6.02 7.79 -16.99
C THR A 96 4.55 7.86 -17.40
N ASP A 97 3.76 8.74 -16.78
CA ASP A 97 2.30 8.82 -16.93
C ASP A 97 1.60 7.47 -16.70
N THR A 98 2.17 6.65 -15.80
CA THR A 98 1.68 5.30 -15.51
C THR A 98 0.83 5.31 -14.25
N THR A 99 -0.33 4.67 -14.31
CA THR A 99 -1.19 4.46 -13.14
C THR A 99 -1.35 2.97 -12.85
N LEU A 100 -1.15 2.60 -11.59
CA LEU A 100 -1.46 1.27 -11.06
C LEU A 100 -2.51 1.39 -9.95
N PHE A 101 -3.36 0.39 -9.86
CA PHE A 101 -4.34 0.25 -8.81
C PHE A 101 -3.74 -0.53 -7.64
N LEU A 102 -3.74 0.06 -6.45
CA LEU A 102 -3.25 -0.54 -5.21
C LEU A 102 -4.43 -0.79 -4.26
N VAL A 103 -4.60 -2.04 -3.85
CA VAL A 103 -5.43 -2.40 -2.70
C VAL A 103 -4.52 -2.69 -1.51
N MET A 104 -4.79 -2.05 -0.39
CA MET A 104 -4.11 -2.30 0.89
C MET A 104 -5.09 -2.83 1.93
N GLY A 105 -4.67 -3.79 2.75
CA GLY A 105 -5.53 -4.28 3.83
C GLY A 105 -4.86 -5.30 4.75
N PRO A 106 -5.51 -5.65 5.87
CA PRO A 106 -5.04 -6.64 6.82
C PRO A 106 -5.37 -8.06 6.31
N PHE A 107 -4.88 -8.39 5.12
CA PHE A 107 -4.99 -9.71 4.48
C PHE A 107 -3.65 -10.09 3.86
N ASN A 108 -3.48 -11.34 3.46
CA ASN A 108 -2.23 -11.82 2.86
C ASN A 108 -2.40 -12.05 1.34
N PRO A 109 -1.58 -11.44 0.46
CA PRO A 109 -0.60 -10.38 0.73
C PRO A 109 -1.27 -9.02 1.01
N PRO A 110 -0.67 -8.17 1.86
CA PRO A 110 -1.30 -6.93 2.34
C PRO A 110 -1.34 -5.79 1.34
N PHE A 111 -0.49 -5.85 0.31
CA PHE A 111 -0.45 -4.92 -0.79
C PHE A 111 -0.67 -5.70 -2.07
N ARG A 112 -1.70 -5.34 -2.83
CA ARG A 112 -2.03 -5.98 -4.10
C ARG A 112 -2.08 -4.91 -5.19
N LEU A 113 -1.21 -5.04 -6.18
CA LEU A 113 -1.23 -4.18 -7.37
C LEU A 113 -2.02 -4.83 -8.49
N ALA A 114 -2.75 -4.01 -9.22
CA ALA A 114 -3.40 -4.35 -10.48
C ALA A 114 -3.07 -3.26 -11.51
N PRO A 115 -2.92 -3.61 -12.80
CA PRO A 115 -2.85 -2.62 -13.86
C PRO A 115 -4.17 -1.84 -13.97
N GLU A 116 -4.13 -0.64 -14.53
CA GLU A 116 -5.35 0.07 -14.92
C GLU A 116 -6.18 -0.86 -15.83
N GLY A 117 -7.42 -1.18 -15.43
CA GLY A 117 -8.28 -2.09 -16.18
C GLY A 117 -8.57 -1.50 -17.56
N GLY A 118 -8.08 -2.16 -18.61
CA GLY A 118 -8.38 -1.84 -20.01
C GLY A 118 -9.77 -2.28 -20.44
#